data_AF-A0A0H3HXK4-F1
#
_entry.id   AF-A0A0H3HXK4-F1
#
_cell.length_a   1.000
_cell.length_b   1.000
_cell.length_c   1.000
_cell.angle_alpha   90.00
_cell.angle_beta   90.00
_cell.angle_gamma   90.00
#
_symmetry.space_group_name_H-M   'P 1'
#
loop_
_entity.id
_entity.type
_entity.pdbx_description
1 polymer ?
#
loop_
_entity_poly.entity_id
_entity_poly.type
_entity_poly.pdbx_seq_one_letter_code
_entity_poly.pdbx_strand_id
1 'polypeptide(L)'
;MSDISDLKQRLDTKTLNFVLLTMVTCGVWPIVWLFKKQNIISEVTKYPFSNELFVLWIAICFGMSRQLASMVSPDIYGYDPTNDTLLALSGILSLASVVLYVVWAFKARTALRHYALMEFKFDLKMNVFYTIVFNVYYITYCINAMPDALAKHKIIYGSSSFVGDQPKQTPPTQQ
;
A
#
# COMPACT_ATOMS: atom_id res chain seq x y z
N MET A 1 -5.03 -8.16 24.53
CA MET A 1 -5.63 -8.69 23.30
C MET A 1 -5.52 -7.60 22.26
N SER A 2 -4.61 -7.72 21.31
CA SER A 2 -4.40 -6.71 20.25
C SER A 2 -5.55 -6.85 19.25
N ASP A 3 -6.49 -5.92 19.32
CA ASP A 3 -7.70 -5.95 18.50
C ASP A 3 -7.38 -5.44 17.09
N ILE A 4 -7.36 -6.36 16.12
CA ILE A 4 -7.22 -6.11 14.67
C ILE A 4 -8.22 -5.03 14.19
N SER A 5 -9.33 -4.92 14.91
CA SER A 5 -10.37 -3.90 14.80
C SER A 5 -9.82 -2.47 14.91
N ASP A 6 -8.86 -2.22 15.81
CA ASP A 6 -8.28 -0.89 16.07
C ASP A 6 -7.34 -0.48 14.93
N LEU A 7 -6.62 -1.44 14.34
CA LEU A 7 -5.79 -1.20 13.15
C LEU A 7 -6.65 -0.85 11.94
N LYS A 8 -7.73 -1.61 11.70
CA LYS A 8 -8.73 -1.30 10.66
C LYS A 8 -9.35 0.07 10.91
N GLN A 9 -9.80 0.36 12.13
CA GLN A 9 -10.45 1.62 12.46
C GLN A 9 -9.51 2.82 12.29
N ARG A 10 -8.22 2.67 12.54
CA ARG A 10 -7.21 3.73 12.33
C ARG A 10 -6.71 3.83 10.89
N LEU A 11 -6.81 2.77 10.09
CA LEU A 11 -6.36 2.75 8.69
C LEU A 11 -7.49 2.78 7.66
N ASP A 12 -8.78 2.70 8.06
CA ASP A 12 -9.95 2.67 7.19
C ASP A 12 -10.03 3.92 6.32
N THR A 13 -9.36 3.85 5.19
CA THR A 13 -9.46 4.81 4.11
C THR A 13 -10.13 4.05 3.00
N LYS A 14 -11.44 4.28 2.80
CA LYS A 14 -12.18 3.71 1.68
C LYS A 14 -11.38 3.94 0.40
N THR A 15 -10.91 2.87 -0.21
CA THR A 15 -10.04 2.90 -1.40
C THR A 15 -10.71 3.65 -2.55
N LEU A 16 -12.04 3.62 -2.63
CA LEU A 16 -12.82 4.41 -3.58
C LEU A 16 -12.74 5.92 -3.30
N ASN A 17 -12.91 6.36 -2.06
CA ASN A 17 -12.73 7.78 -1.71
C ASN A 17 -11.30 8.22 -1.94
N PHE A 18 -10.33 7.33 -1.70
CA PHE A 18 -8.94 7.59 -1.98
C PHE A 18 -8.75 7.87 -3.48
N VAL A 19 -9.17 6.96 -4.37
CA VAL A 19 -9.09 7.14 -5.84
C VAL A 19 -9.88 8.37 -6.32
N LEU A 20 -11.05 8.64 -5.76
CA LEU A 20 -11.81 9.85 -6.09
C LEU A 20 -11.06 11.11 -5.68
N LEU A 21 -10.49 11.16 -4.48
CA LEU A 21 -9.68 12.30 -4.05
C LEU A 21 -8.40 12.44 -4.87
N THR A 22 -7.78 11.35 -5.31
CA THR A 22 -6.59 11.46 -6.16
C THR A 22 -6.95 12.02 -7.54
N MET A 23 -8.12 11.68 -8.08
CA MET A 23 -8.63 12.28 -9.32
C MET A 23 -8.92 13.78 -9.12
N VAL A 24 -9.59 14.17 -8.04
CA VAL A 24 -9.93 15.57 -7.72
C VAL A 24 -8.69 16.42 -7.43
N THR A 25 -7.69 15.87 -6.73
CA THR A 25 -6.45 16.59 -6.35
C THR A 25 -5.33 16.43 -7.38
N CYS A 26 -5.62 15.84 -8.55
CA CYS A 26 -4.63 15.50 -9.58
C CYS A 26 -3.38 14.78 -9.01
N GLY A 27 -3.57 13.80 -8.11
CA GLY A 27 -2.51 12.94 -7.59
C GLY A 27 -1.71 13.50 -6.41
N VAL A 28 -2.15 14.59 -5.76
CA VAL A 28 -1.51 15.11 -4.52
C VAL A 28 -1.94 14.33 -3.28
N TRP A 29 -3.19 13.89 -3.23
CA TRP A 29 -3.72 13.12 -2.09
C TRP A 29 -2.97 11.80 -1.72
N PRO A 30 -2.46 10.98 -2.66
CA PRO A 30 -1.63 9.83 -2.32
C PRO A 30 -0.43 10.22 -1.48
N ILE A 31 0.24 11.34 -1.80
CA ILE A 31 1.45 11.80 -1.10
C ILE A 31 1.12 12.14 0.36
N VAL A 32 0.04 12.89 0.57
CA VAL A 32 -0.42 13.28 1.91
C VAL A 32 -0.81 12.06 2.74
N TRP A 33 -1.47 11.09 2.10
CA TRP A 33 -1.87 9.85 2.75
C TRP A 33 -0.66 8.99 3.12
N LEU A 34 0.32 8.83 2.20
CA LEU A 34 1.60 8.17 2.49
C LEU A 34 2.24 8.77 3.75
N PHE A 35 2.34 10.09 3.80
CA PHE A 35 2.99 10.81 4.90
C PHE A 35 2.27 10.59 6.23
N LYS A 36 0.94 10.67 6.25
CA LYS A 36 0.15 10.44 7.47
C LYS A 36 0.11 8.99 7.93
N LYS A 37 0.06 8.03 7.00
CA LYS A 37 -0.13 6.61 7.35
C LYS A 37 1.17 5.85 7.58
N GLN A 38 2.31 6.33 7.08
CA GLN A 38 3.58 5.64 7.36
C GLN A 38 3.94 5.64 8.85
N ASN A 39 3.63 6.74 9.58
CA ASN A 39 3.94 6.81 11.01
C ASN A 39 3.11 5.80 11.81
N ILE A 40 1.83 5.64 11.46
CA ILE A 40 0.95 4.63 12.07
C ILE A 40 1.43 3.21 11.75
N ILE A 41 1.83 2.96 10.49
CA ILE A 41 2.31 1.63 10.07
C ILE A 41 3.64 1.31 10.75
N SER A 42 4.59 2.26 10.82
CA SER A 42 5.90 2.12 11.47
C SER A 42 5.75 1.82 12.97
N GLU A 43 4.84 2.53 13.64
CA GLU A 43 4.55 2.33 15.06
C GLU A 43 3.94 0.95 15.34
N VAL A 44 3.02 0.49 14.49
CA VAL A 44 2.36 -0.82 14.63
C VAL A 44 3.26 -1.99 14.24
N THR A 45 4.05 -1.83 13.17
CA THR A 45 4.91 -2.92 12.67
C THR A 45 6.28 -2.99 13.35
N LYS A 46 6.66 -1.98 14.16
CA LYS A 46 7.99 -1.82 14.77
C LYS A 46 9.15 -1.99 13.78
N TYR A 47 8.88 -1.82 12.49
CA TYR A 47 9.83 -1.95 11.41
C TYR A 47 10.06 -0.55 10.85
N PRO A 48 11.32 -0.07 10.73
CA PRO A 48 11.60 1.27 10.25
C PRO A 48 11.16 1.38 8.79
N PHE A 49 9.92 1.80 8.61
CA PHE A 49 9.26 1.83 7.34
C PHE A 49 9.61 3.14 6.66
N SER A 50 10.44 3.06 5.62
CA SER A 50 10.86 4.14 4.72
C SER A 50 10.93 5.55 5.32
N ASN A 51 12.17 6.00 5.61
CA ASN A 51 12.51 7.32 6.14
C ASN A 51 11.59 8.45 5.59
N GLU A 52 11.12 9.36 6.44
CA GLU A 52 10.28 10.53 6.05
C GLU A 52 10.87 11.29 4.87
N LEU A 53 12.21 11.33 4.77
CA LEU A 53 12.95 11.85 3.63
C LEU A 53 12.52 11.23 2.29
N PHE A 54 12.21 9.94 2.23
CA PHE A 54 11.84 9.25 0.99
C PHE A 54 10.49 9.74 0.45
N VAL A 55 9.50 9.91 1.33
CA VAL A 55 8.19 10.48 0.93
C VAL A 55 8.35 11.96 0.57
N LEU A 56 9.22 12.68 1.27
CA LEU A 56 9.57 14.05 0.95
C LEU A 56 10.21 14.17 -0.45
N TRP A 57 11.11 13.24 -0.82
CA TRP A 57 11.68 13.17 -2.17
C TRP A 57 10.62 12.91 -3.26
N ILE A 58 9.64 12.03 -3.01
CA ILE A 58 8.50 11.84 -3.92
C ILE A 58 7.75 13.15 -4.11
N ALA A 59 7.44 13.86 -3.01
CA ALA A 59 6.72 15.12 -3.03
C ALA A 59 7.49 16.21 -3.79
N ILE A 60 8.80 16.32 -3.57
CA ILE A 60 9.68 17.27 -4.25
C ILE A 60 9.75 16.95 -5.75
N CYS A 61 10.03 15.70 -6.14
CA CYS A 61 10.10 15.32 -7.56
C CYS A 61 8.76 15.58 -8.27
N PHE A 62 7.64 15.24 -7.65
CA PHE A 62 6.31 15.45 -8.22
C PHE A 62 5.97 16.95 -8.34
N GLY A 63 6.20 17.73 -7.28
CA GLY A 63 5.92 19.16 -7.27
C GLY A 63 6.80 19.92 -8.25
N MET A 64 8.09 19.63 -8.28
CA MET A 64 9.05 20.31 -9.15
C MET A 64 8.82 19.95 -10.63
N SER A 65 8.50 18.69 -10.94
CA SER A 65 8.09 18.27 -12.30
C SER A 65 6.89 19.07 -12.81
N ARG A 66 5.84 19.21 -11.98
CA ARG A 66 4.62 19.95 -12.31
C ARG A 66 4.89 21.45 -12.52
N GLN A 67 5.68 22.06 -11.64
CA GLN A 67 6.04 23.47 -11.77
C GLN A 67 6.83 23.72 -13.06
N LEU A 68 7.83 22.87 -13.36
CA LEU A 68 8.62 22.97 -14.59
C LEU A 68 7.74 22.79 -15.84
N ALA A 69 6.80 21.84 -15.83
CA ALA A 69 5.85 21.66 -16.93
C ALA A 69 4.96 22.89 -17.15
N SER A 70 4.52 23.54 -16.07
CA SER A 70 3.65 24.73 -16.16
C SER A 70 4.37 25.98 -16.68
N MET A 71 5.70 26.00 -16.59
CA MET A 71 6.55 27.08 -17.10
C MET A 71 6.79 26.98 -18.61
N VAL A 72 6.49 25.82 -19.22
CA VAL A 72 6.58 25.64 -20.68
C VAL A 72 5.46 26.46 -21.31
N SER A 73 5.86 27.51 -22.04
CA SER A 73 4.93 28.34 -22.81
C SER A 73 4.70 27.73 -24.19
N PRO A 74 3.48 27.82 -24.76
CA PRO A 74 3.23 27.35 -26.12
C PRO A 74 4.03 28.19 -27.12
N ASP A 75 4.72 27.54 -28.06
CA ASP A 75 5.60 28.15 -29.08
C ASP A 75 4.81 28.95 -30.14
N ILE A 76 4.03 29.93 -29.71
CA ILE A 76 3.19 30.78 -30.57
C ILE A 76 4.06 31.81 -31.33
N TYR A 77 5.25 32.13 -30.82
CA TYR A 77 6.11 33.21 -31.32
C TYR A 77 7.49 32.76 -31.86
N GLY A 78 7.72 31.45 -31.99
CA GLY A 78 8.98 30.90 -32.50
C GLY A 78 9.52 29.78 -31.63
N TYR A 79 10.46 29.00 -32.19
CA TYR A 79 11.11 27.88 -31.51
C TYR A 79 12.05 28.39 -30.41
N ASP A 80 11.77 28.02 -29.15
CA ASP A 80 12.65 28.31 -28.01
C ASP A 80 13.29 27.00 -27.49
N PRO A 81 14.61 26.79 -27.67
CA PRO A 81 15.28 25.59 -27.16
C PRO A 81 15.22 25.47 -25.63
N THR A 82 14.93 26.55 -24.91
CA THR A 82 14.72 26.54 -23.45
C THR A 82 13.48 25.75 -23.08
N ASN A 83 12.39 25.90 -23.83
CA ASN A 83 11.13 25.17 -23.60
C ASN A 83 11.34 23.66 -23.73
N ASP A 84 12.10 23.22 -24.73
CA ASP A 84 12.43 21.80 -24.93
C ASP A 84 13.23 21.22 -23.77
N THR A 85 14.21 21.96 -23.25
CA THR A 85 14.99 21.51 -22.09
C THR A 85 14.15 21.43 -20.81
N LEU A 86 13.25 22.39 -20.59
CA LEU A 86 12.33 22.40 -19.45
C LEU A 86 11.34 21.22 -19.53
N LEU A 87 10.81 20.94 -20.72
CA LEU A 87 9.90 19.84 -20.95
C LEU A 87 10.61 18.48 -20.74
N ALA A 88 11.82 18.32 -21.28
CA ALA A 88 12.63 17.12 -21.08
C ALA A 88 12.95 16.89 -19.60
N LEU A 89 13.39 17.93 -18.88
CA LEU A 89 13.69 17.85 -17.45
C LEU A 89 12.44 17.52 -16.62
N SER A 90 11.31 18.17 -16.90
CA SER A 90 10.03 17.86 -16.27
C SER A 90 9.63 16.40 -16.49
N GLY A 91 9.78 15.90 -17.71
CA GLY A 91 9.51 14.51 -18.07
C GLY A 91 10.37 13.50 -17.31
N ILE A 92 11.68 13.77 -17.19
CA ILE A 92 12.61 12.93 -16.44
C ILE A 92 12.24 12.91 -14.94
N LEU A 93 11.94 14.07 -14.35
CA LEU A 93 11.50 14.14 -12.95
C LEU A 93 10.15 13.45 -12.73
N SER A 94 9.22 13.54 -13.70
CA SER A 94 7.95 12.83 -13.66
C SER A 94 8.18 11.32 -13.65
N LEU A 95 9.02 10.81 -14.54
CA LEU A 95 9.38 9.40 -14.59
C LEU A 95 10.06 8.93 -13.29
N ALA A 96 10.98 9.73 -12.75
CA ALA A 96 11.60 9.45 -11.46
C ALA A 96 10.57 9.37 -10.34
N SER A 97 9.56 10.25 -10.32
CA SER A 97 8.49 10.21 -9.33
C SER A 97 7.67 8.90 -9.40
N VAL A 98 7.38 8.40 -10.61
CA VAL A 98 6.70 7.12 -10.81
C VAL A 98 7.53 5.96 -10.28
N VAL A 99 8.84 5.94 -10.57
CA VAL A 99 9.75 4.90 -10.06
C VAL A 99 9.78 4.90 -8.53
N LEU A 100 9.85 6.07 -7.91
CA LEU A 100 9.83 6.16 -6.44
C LEU A 100 8.52 5.64 -5.85
N TYR A 101 7.38 5.89 -6.50
CA TYR A 101 6.10 5.31 -6.09
C TYR A 101 6.09 3.79 -6.17
N VAL A 102 6.65 3.21 -7.23
CA VAL A 102 6.78 1.76 -7.39
C VAL A 102 7.67 1.19 -6.28
N VAL A 103 8.84 1.78 -6.05
CA VAL A 103 9.76 1.37 -4.98
C VAL A 103 9.09 1.44 -3.61
N TRP A 104 8.32 2.49 -3.35
CA TRP A 104 7.54 2.61 -2.12
C TRP A 104 6.54 1.45 -1.97
N ALA A 105 5.79 1.14 -3.04
CA ALA A 105 4.80 0.08 -3.02
C ALA A 105 5.43 -1.29 -2.75
N PHE A 106 6.60 -1.57 -3.32
CA PHE A 106 7.36 -2.80 -3.01
C PHE A 106 7.80 -2.87 -1.56
N LYS A 107 8.30 -1.76 -0.99
CA LYS A 107 8.63 -1.68 0.43
C LYS A 107 7.42 -1.98 1.30
N ALA A 108 6.27 -1.36 0.99
CA ALA A 108 5.01 -1.57 1.71
C ALA A 108 4.53 -3.01 1.66
N ARG A 109 4.60 -3.63 0.48
CA ARG A 109 4.28 -5.04 0.32
C ARG A 109 5.12 -5.95 1.21
N THR A 110 6.43 -5.72 1.29
CA THR A 110 7.31 -6.52 2.14
C THR A 110 6.97 -6.37 3.61
N ALA A 111 6.74 -5.14 4.09
CA ALA A 111 6.36 -4.90 5.48
C ALA A 111 5.00 -5.54 5.84
N LEU A 112 4.00 -5.41 4.95
CA LEU A 112 2.68 -6.01 5.17
C LEU A 112 2.73 -7.54 5.22
N ARG A 113 3.55 -8.17 4.37
CA ARG A 113 3.78 -9.62 4.41
C ARG A 113 4.44 -10.04 5.71
N HIS A 114 5.47 -9.31 6.14
CA HIS A 114 6.17 -9.62 7.37
C HIS A 114 5.24 -9.51 8.59
N TYR A 115 4.43 -8.46 8.64
CA TYR A 115 3.43 -8.28 9.69
C TYR A 115 2.37 -9.40 9.71
N ALA A 116 1.83 -9.77 8.53
CA ALA A 116 0.85 -10.85 8.43
C ALA A 116 1.42 -12.22 8.86
N LEU A 117 2.68 -12.49 8.51
CA LEU A 117 3.38 -13.73 8.89
C LEU A 117 3.72 -13.77 10.38
N MET A 118 4.25 -12.69 10.96
CA MET A 118 4.65 -12.67 12.37
C MET A 118 3.46 -12.66 13.32
N GLU A 119 2.47 -11.80 13.08
CA GLU A 119 1.36 -11.60 14.02
C GLU A 119 0.26 -12.66 13.83
N PHE A 120 -0.02 -13.04 12.57
CA PHE A 120 -1.17 -13.87 12.24
C PHE A 120 -0.82 -15.22 11.62
N LYS A 121 0.48 -15.53 11.43
CA LYS A 121 0.97 -16.76 10.78
C LYS A 121 0.28 -17.05 9.45
N PHE A 122 -0.08 -15.99 8.72
CA PHE A 122 -0.81 -16.06 7.46
C PHE A 122 0.03 -15.42 6.34
N ASP A 123 0.18 -16.13 5.22
CA ASP A 123 0.85 -15.58 4.04
C ASP A 123 -0.11 -14.73 3.21
N LEU A 124 0.09 -13.41 3.24
CA LEU A 124 -0.65 -12.48 2.40
C LEU A 124 -0.18 -12.60 0.94
N LYS A 125 -0.99 -13.29 0.13
CA LYS A 125 -0.80 -13.45 -1.32
C LYS A 125 -1.05 -12.13 -2.09
N MET A 126 -0.08 -11.22 -2.01
CA MET A 126 -0.05 -9.99 -2.84
C MET A 126 0.57 -10.27 -4.21
N ASN A 127 -0.12 -9.88 -5.28
CA ASN A 127 0.37 -10.03 -6.66
C ASN A 127 1.36 -8.90 -7.03
N VAL A 128 2.49 -9.26 -7.63
CA VAL A 128 3.53 -8.30 -8.05
C VAL A 128 3.00 -7.37 -9.13
N PHE A 129 2.28 -7.92 -10.11
CA PHE A 129 1.76 -7.16 -11.26
C PHE A 129 0.86 -6.01 -10.81
N TYR A 130 -0.10 -6.27 -9.91
CA TYR A 130 -0.95 -5.23 -9.37
C TYR A 130 -0.19 -4.20 -8.53
N THR A 131 0.91 -4.60 -7.89
CA THR A 131 1.78 -3.66 -7.17
C THR A 131 2.46 -2.69 -8.13
N ILE A 132 2.84 -3.12 -9.33
CA ILE A 132 3.50 -2.24 -10.33
C ILE A 132 2.48 -1.32 -11.01
N VAL A 133 1.32 -1.85 -11.39
CA VAL A 133 0.31 -1.08 -12.14
C VAL A 133 -0.43 -0.09 -11.24
N PHE A 134 -0.86 -0.54 -10.06
CA PHE A 134 -1.68 0.26 -9.14
C PHE A 134 -0.89 0.84 -7.97
N ASN A 135 0.39 0.47 -7.78
CA ASN A 135 1.30 1.05 -6.78
C ASN A 135 0.63 1.22 -5.41
N VAL A 136 0.55 2.46 -4.95
CA VAL A 136 -0.02 2.85 -3.65
C VAL A 136 -1.48 2.39 -3.50
N TYR A 137 -2.28 2.46 -4.56
CA TYR A 137 -3.70 2.06 -4.51
C TYR A 137 -3.87 0.59 -4.17
N TYR A 138 -3.01 -0.27 -4.73
CA TYR A 138 -3.04 -1.70 -4.43
C TYR A 138 -2.63 -1.98 -2.99
N ILE A 139 -1.64 -1.25 -2.47
CA ILE A 139 -1.23 -1.35 -1.07
C ILE A 139 -2.38 -0.97 -0.14
N THR A 140 -3.04 0.16 -0.37
CA THR A 140 -4.20 0.58 0.43
C THR A 140 -5.34 -0.43 0.34
N TYR A 141 -5.60 -0.99 -0.85
CA TYR A 141 -6.57 -2.06 -1.02
C TYR A 141 -6.21 -3.31 -0.21
N CYS A 142 -4.95 -3.76 -0.27
CA CYS A 142 -4.47 -4.94 0.45
C CYS A 142 -4.55 -4.75 1.97
N ILE A 143 -4.28 -3.54 2.47
CA ILE A 143 -4.45 -3.21 3.89
C ILE A 143 -5.93 -3.35 4.30
N ASN A 144 -6.84 -2.79 3.51
CA ASN A 144 -8.29 -2.85 3.79
C ASN A 144 -8.86 -4.28 3.69
N ALA A 145 -8.32 -5.10 2.79
CA ALA A 145 -8.76 -6.48 2.58
C ALA A 145 -8.11 -7.51 3.53
N MET A 146 -7.04 -7.12 4.24
CA MET A 146 -6.30 -7.97 5.18
C MET A 146 -7.18 -8.59 6.30
N PRO A 147 -8.06 -7.84 7.01
CA PRO A 147 -8.89 -8.42 8.07
C PRO A 147 -9.88 -9.48 7.55
N ASP A 148 -10.47 -9.28 6.37
CA ASP A 148 -11.40 -10.25 5.77
C ASP A 148 -10.66 -11.51 5.30
N ALA A 149 -9.44 -11.37 4.77
CA ALA A 149 -8.59 -12.50 4.42
C ALA A 149 -8.21 -13.34 5.65
N LEU A 150 -7.94 -12.68 6.77
CA LEU A 150 -7.63 -13.32 8.04
C LEU A 150 -8.83 -14.03 8.64
N ALA A 151 -10.03 -13.43 8.55
CA ALA A 151 -11.28 -14.08 8.98
C ALA A 151 -11.52 -15.37 8.18
N LYS A 152 -11.35 -15.34 6.85
CA LYS A 152 -11.45 -16.54 6.00
C LYS A 152 -10.40 -17.59 6.36
N HIS A 153 -9.15 -17.19 6.60
CA HIS A 153 -8.10 -18.12 7.01
C HIS A 153 -8.42 -18.79 8.36
N LYS A 154 -8.93 -18.04 9.35
CA LYS A 154 -9.37 -18.58 10.63
C LYS A 154 -10.55 -19.55 10.49
N ILE A 155 -11.48 -19.31 9.58
CA ILE A 155 -12.58 -20.26 9.32
C ILE A 155 -12.03 -21.54 8.68
N ILE A 156 -11.22 -21.43 7.62
CA ILE A 156 -10.73 -22.60 6.88
C ILE A 156 -9.78 -23.46 7.73
N TYR A 157 -8.89 -22.85 8.53
CA TYR A 157 -7.91 -23.59 9.34
C TYR A 157 -8.34 -23.79 10.79
N GLY A 158 -9.26 -22.98 11.32
CA GLY A 158 -9.86 -23.18 12.65
C GLY A 158 -10.92 -24.29 12.68
N SER A 159 -11.57 -24.59 11.54
CA SER A 159 -12.48 -25.72 11.41
C SER A 159 -11.76 -27.07 11.26
N SER A 160 -10.45 -27.08 10.97
CA SER A 160 -9.67 -28.31 10.77
C SER A 160 -9.25 -29.01 12.06
N SER A 161 -9.51 -28.42 13.23
CA SER A 161 -9.16 -29.02 14.53
C SER A 161 -10.30 -29.82 15.19
N PHE A 162 -11.44 -30.04 14.52
CA PHE A 162 -12.59 -30.77 15.09
C PHE A 162 -12.91 -32.11 14.40
N VAL A 163 -12.02 -32.64 13.55
CA VAL A 163 -12.16 -34.00 13.00
C VAL A 163 -10.90 -34.78 13.31
N GLY A 164 -10.76 -35.22 14.56
CA GLY A 164 -9.56 -35.96 14.95
C GLY A 164 -9.49 -36.41 16.39
N ASP A 165 -10.62 -36.63 17.08
CA ASP A 165 -10.66 -37.61 18.18
C ASP A 165 -12.12 -37.95 18.52
N GLN A 166 -12.65 -38.96 17.84
CA GLN A 166 -13.79 -39.70 18.35
C GLN A 166 -13.21 -40.89 19.13
N PRO A 167 -13.21 -40.88 20.48
CA PRO A 167 -12.82 -42.05 21.23
C PRO A 167 -13.82 -43.16 20.92
N LYS A 168 -13.33 -44.24 20.31
CA LYS A 168 -14.05 -45.51 20.14
C LYS A 168 -14.55 -45.96 21.51
N GLN A 169 -15.85 -45.79 21.77
CA GLN A 169 -16.50 -46.37 22.94
C GLN A 169 -16.45 -47.89 22.81
N THR A 170 -15.68 -48.52 23.68
CA THR A 170 -15.67 -49.97 23.91
C THR A 170 -17.02 -50.37 24.52
N PRO A 171 -17.68 -51.45 24.05
CA PRO A 171 -18.95 -51.89 24.63
C PRO A 171 -18.73 -52.47 26.04
N PRO A 172 -19.69 -52.31 26.97
CA PRO A 172 -19.59 -52.89 28.29
C PRO A 172 -19.80 -54.40 28.24
N THR A 173 -18.85 -55.14 28.81
CA THR A 173 -18.96 -56.56 29.14
C THR A 173 -20.14 -56.74 30.09
N GLN A 174 -21.18 -57.46 29.66
CA GLN A 174 -22.20 -58.00 30.56
C GLN A 174 -21.73 -59.37 31.08
N GLN A 175 -22.02 -59.57 32.37
CA GLN A 175 -21.72 -60.74 33.19
C GLN A 175 -22.38 -62.03 32.69
#